data_AF-A0A1W9J055-F1
#
_entry.id   AF-A0A1W9J055-F1
#
_cell.length_a   1.000
_cell.length_b   1.000
_cell.length_c   1.000
_cell.angle_alpha   90.00
_cell.angle_beta   90.00
_cell.angle_gamma   90.00
#
_symmetry.space_group_name_H-M   'P 1'
#
loop_
_entity.id
_entity.type
_entity.pdbx_description
1 polymer ?
#
loop_
_entity_poly.entity_id
_entity_poly.type
_entity_poly.pdbx_seq_one_letter_code
_entity_poly.pdbx_strand_id
1 'polypeptide(L)'
;MREGGLDKHQLAGLDHRERGFSRPVEFEEAGECFCAVLRYETVRISTEPHPAQDAALLALIQALHTQGYRQLRTQVSFRNGIYLGSQELWVEYPDPAPPVKPEGLLSKIAGWFRPRTQSNTPS
;
A
#
# COMPACT_ATOMS: atom_id res chain seq x y z
N MET A 1 5.35 8.78 -33.83
CA MET A 1 6.08 7.84 -32.96
C MET A 1 6.77 8.68 -31.90
N ARG A 2 6.27 8.67 -30.66
CA ARG A 2 6.98 9.32 -29.54
C ARG A 2 8.04 8.34 -29.06
N GLU A 3 9.26 8.48 -29.55
CA GLU A 3 10.43 7.73 -29.06
C GLU A 3 10.99 8.37 -27.77
N GLY A 4 10.10 8.71 -26.83
CA GLY A 4 10.46 9.03 -25.46
C GLY A 4 9.99 7.87 -24.61
N GLY A 5 10.89 6.97 -24.22
CA GLY A 5 10.51 5.79 -23.45
C GLY A 5 9.84 6.20 -22.13
N LEU A 6 8.71 5.59 -21.80
CA LEU A 6 7.96 5.81 -20.56
C LEU A 6 8.90 5.84 -19.35
N ASP A 7 8.59 6.73 -18.40
CA ASP A 7 9.34 6.81 -17.16
C ASP A 7 9.26 5.47 -16.43
N LYS A 8 10.39 5.00 -15.89
CA LYS A 8 10.46 3.75 -15.13
C LYS A 8 10.73 4.06 -13.68
N HIS A 9 9.92 3.48 -12.81
CA HIS A 9 10.03 3.68 -11.36
C HIS A 9 10.46 2.38 -10.71
N GLN A 10 11.37 2.45 -9.74
CA GLN A 10 11.64 1.37 -8.82
C GLN A 10 10.74 1.56 -7.60
N LEU A 11 9.99 0.53 -7.22
CA LEU A 11 9.17 0.50 -6.00
C LEU A 11 9.83 -0.42 -4.98
N ALA A 12 9.95 0.05 -3.73
CA ALA A 12 10.43 -0.74 -2.61
C ALA A 12 9.54 -0.54 -1.39
N GLY A 13 9.57 -1.51 -0.46
CA GLY A 13 8.83 -1.47 0.79
C GLY A 13 8.71 -2.84 1.43
N LEU A 14 7.67 -3.02 2.25
CA LEU A 14 7.28 -4.29 2.87
C LEU A 14 6.02 -4.84 2.21
N ASP A 15 6.04 -6.13 1.86
CA ASP A 15 4.84 -6.83 1.42
C ASP A 15 3.87 -7.10 2.58
N HIS A 16 2.69 -7.65 2.28
CA HIS A 16 1.67 -7.99 3.28
C HIS A 16 2.11 -9.05 4.31
N ARG A 17 3.29 -9.66 4.15
CA ARG A 17 3.92 -10.62 5.07
C ARG A 17 5.13 -10.01 5.78
N GLU A 18 5.28 -8.69 5.71
CA GLU A 18 6.41 -7.93 6.25
C GLU A 18 7.77 -8.30 5.63
N ARG A 19 7.78 -8.88 4.42
CA ARG A 19 9.01 -9.16 3.69
C ARG A 19 9.43 -7.93 2.87
N GLY A 20 10.70 -7.57 2.95
CA GLY A 20 11.26 -6.52 2.10
C GLY A 20 11.21 -6.88 0.62
N PHE A 21 10.80 -5.94 -0.23
CA PHE A 21 10.85 -6.09 -1.68
C PHE A 21 11.39 -4.84 -2.37
N SER A 22 11.87 -5.02 -3.59
CA SER A 22 12.25 -3.95 -4.51
C SER A 22 12.05 -4.43 -5.94
N ARG A 23 11.11 -3.84 -6.68
CA ARG A 23 10.75 -4.24 -8.05
C ARG A 23 10.47 -3.03 -8.94
N PRO A 24 10.75 -3.12 -10.25
CA PRO A 24 10.33 -2.08 -11.18
C PRO A 24 8.80 -2.04 -11.29
N VAL A 25 8.28 -0.83 -11.49
CA VAL A 25 6.91 -0.57 -11.94
C VAL A 25 6.95 -0.43 -13.45
N GLU A 26 6.12 -1.23 -14.12
CA GLU A 26 5.90 -1.16 -15.56
C GLU A 26 4.72 -0.22 -15.84
N PHE A 27 4.77 0.49 -16.95
CA PHE A 27 3.65 1.28 -17.44
C PHE A 27 3.21 0.75 -18.80
N GLU A 28 1.91 0.52 -18.95
CA GLU A 28 1.27 0.10 -20.20
C GLU A 28 0.44 1.30 -20.72
N GLU A 29 0.60 1.65 -22.00
CA GLU A 29 -0.25 2.66 -22.65
C GLU A 29 -1.62 2.04 -23.00
N ALA A 30 -2.69 2.70 -22.59
CA ALA A 30 -4.07 2.35 -22.88
C ALA A 30 -4.74 3.51 -23.62
N GLY A 31 -4.39 3.70 -24.89
CA GLY A 31 -4.81 4.86 -25.67
C GLY A 31 -4.09 6.13 -25.22
N GLU A 32 -4.84 7.11 -24.71
CA GLU A 32 -4.28 8.34 -24.12
C GLU A 32 -4.06 8.23 -22.60
N CYS A 33 -4.34 7.06 -22.03
CA CYS A 33 -4.18 6.77 -20.61
C CYS A 33 -3.01 5.81 -20.36
N PHE A 34 -2.65 5.65 -19.09
CA PHE A 34 -1.58 4.80 -18.59
C PHE A 34 -2.09 3.89 -17.48
N CYS A 35 -1.65 2.63 -17.49
CA CYS A 35 -1.85 1.67 -16.41
C CYS A 35 -0.50 1.38 -15.75
N ALA A 36 -0.43 1.43 -14.42
CA ALA A 36 0.76 1.03 -13.67
C ALA A 36 0.63 -0.44 -13.27
N VAL A 37 1.71 -1.20 -13.47
CA VAL A 37 1.76 -2.64 -13.24
C VAL A 37 2.93 -3.00 -12.35
N LEU A 38 2.66 -3.71 -11.25
CA LEU A 38 3.67 -4.34 -10.42
C LEU A 38 3.61 -5.86 -10.61
N ARG A 39 4.76 -6.47 -10.90
CA ARG A 39 4.96 -7.91 -10.88
C ARG A 39 5.90 -8.30 -9.76
N TYR A 40 5.44 -9.16 -8.85
CA TYR A 40 6.21 -9.63 -7.72
C TYR A 40 5.88 -11.09 -7.42
N GLU A 41 6.88 -11.97 -7.57
CA GLU A 41 6.69 -13.43 -7.47
C GLU A 41 5.59 -13.90 -8.43
N THR A 42 4.47 -14.42 -7.91
CA THR A 42 3.30 -14.83 -8.70
C THR A 42 2.19 -13.77 -8.72
N VAL A 43 2.39 -12.63 -8.07
CA VAL A 43 1.42 -11.54 -7.94
C VAL A 43 1.60 -10.53 -9.06
N ARG A 44 0.52 -10.22 -9.78
CA ARG A 44 0.43 -9.10 -10.72
C ARG A 44 -0.67 -8.15 -10.24
N ILE A 45 -0.32 -6.91 -9.97
CA ILE A 45 -1.27 -5.85 -9.60
C ILE A 45 -1.21 -4.81 -10.70
N SER A 46 -2.37 -4.46 -11.26
CA SER A 46 -2.52 -3.45 -12.30
C SER A 46 -3.54 -2.44 -11.84
N THR A 47 -3.33 -1.18 -12.18
CA THR A 47 -4.35 -0.14 -12.02
C THR A 47 -5.31 -0.14 -13.18
N GLU A 48 -6.43 0.55 -13.00
CA GLU A 48 -7.25 1.05 -14.11
C GLU A 48 -6.46 2.11 -14.92
N PRO A 49 -6.91 2.47 -16.14
CA PRO A 49 -6.27 3.52 -16.92
C PRO A 49 -6.42 4.91 -16.28
N HIS A 50 -5.31 5.65 -16.18
CA HIS A 50 -5.25 7.02 -15.67
C HIS A 50 -4.63 7.99 -16.69
N PRO A 51 -4.96 9.30 -16.66
CA PRO A 51 -4.51 10.26 -17.67
C PRO A 51 -3.00 10.58 -17.63
N ALA A 52 -2.25 10.13 -16.61
CA ALA A 52 -0.82 10.37 -16.47
C ALA A 52 -0.12 9.20 -15.73
N GLN A 53 1.18 8.99 -16.00
CA GLN A 53 1.97 7.96 -15.31
C GLN A 53 2.00 8.17 -13.79
N ASP A 54 2.20 9.41 -13.33
CA ASP A 54 2.21 9.70 -11.89
C ASP A 54 0.87 9.39 -11.21
N ALA A 55 -0.25 9.62 -11.92
CA ALA A 55 -1.58 9.29 -11.42
C ALA A 55 -1.79 7.76 -11.32
N ALA A 56 -1.34 7.02 -12.34
CA ALA A 56 -1.36 5.56 -12.32
C ALA A 56 -0.43 5.00 -11.21
N LEU A 57 0.75 5.58 -11.02
CA LEU A 57 1.67 5.19 -9.96
C LEU A 57 1.03 5.38 -8.58
N LEU A 58 0.43 6.54 -8.33
CA LEU A 58 -0.24 6.80 -7.06
C LEU A 58 -1.41 5.84 -6.81
N ALA A 59 -2.19 5.51 -7.83
CA ALA A 59 -3.25 4.51 -7.74
C ALA A 59 -2.71 3.11 -7.40
N LEU A 60 -1.56 2.73 -7.97
CA LEU A 60 -0.89 1.48 -7.63
C LEU A 60 -0.46 1.45 -6.16
N ILE A 61 0.15 2.53 -5.65
CA ILE A 61 0.53 2.67 -4.23
C ILE A 61 -0.70 2.49 -3.33
N GLN A 62 -1.82 3.12 -3.65
CA GLN A 62 -3.07 2.99 -2.90
C GLN A 62 -3.62 1.56 -2.93
N ALA A 63 -3.55 0.88 -4.08
CA ALA A 63 -3.97 -0.51 -4.21
C ALA A 63 -3.11 -1.44 -3.34
N LEU A 64 -1.79 -1.22 -3.31
CA LEU A 64 -0.86 -1.98 -2.47
C LEU A 64 -1.09 -1.75 -0.98
N HIS A 65 -1.30 -0.50 -0.56
CA HIS A 65 -1.68 -0.18 0.82
C HIS A 65 -2.97 -0.89 1.25
N THR A 66 -3.96 -0.96 0.36
CA THR A 66 -5.22 -1.70 0.60
C THR A 66 -4.97 -3.20 0.78
N GLN A 67 -3.97 -3.75 0.11
CA GLN A 67 -3.54 -5.14 0.26
C GLN A 67 -2.60 -5.40 1.44
N GLY A 68 -2.30 -4.37 2.24
CA GLY A 68 -1.48 -4.49 3.45
C GLY A 68 0.02 -4.29 3.23
N TYR A 69 0.45 -3.84 2.06
CA TYR A 69 1.82 -3.40 1.85
C TYR A 69 2.09 -2.12 2.63
N ARG A 70 3.33 -1.92 3.08
CA ARG A 70 3.73 -0.84 3.98
C ARG A 70 5.10 -0.27 3.64
N GLN A 71 5.40 0.91 4.18
CA GLN A 71 6.67 1.63 4.01
C GLN A 71 7.06 1.78 2.54
N LEU A 72 6.05 2.06 1.70
CA LEU A 72 6.24 2.12 0.25
C LEU A 72 7.03 3.37 -0.12
N ARG A 73 7.99 3.21 -1.02
CA ARG A 73 8.76 4.31 -1.60
C ARG A 73 9.10 4.02 -3.05
N THR A 74 9.14 5.06 -3.86
CA THR A 74 9.53 4.95 -5.28
C THR A 74 10.73 5.81 -5.62
N GLN A 75 11.52 5.37 -6.57
CA GLN A 75 12.61 6.15 -7.16
C GLN A 75 12.47 6.10 -8.68
N VAL A 76 12.60 7.24 -9.35
CA VAL A 76 12.68 7.28 -10.81
C VAL A 76 14.04 6.71 -11.24
N SER A 77 14.01 5.69 -12.09
CA SER A 77 15.22 5.01 -12.58
C SER A 77 15.54 5.38 -14.03
N PHE A 78 14.49 5.64 -14.84
CA PHE A 78 14.62 6.15 -16.19
C PHE A 78 13.62 7.27 -16.41
N ARG A 79 14.06 8.32 -17.11
CA ARG A 79 13.20 9.42 -17.52
C ARG A 79 13.35 9.68 -19.00
N ASN A 80 12.26 9.58 -19.77
CA ASN A 80 12.29 9.75 -21.24
C ASN A 80 13.40 8.93 -21.94
N GLY A 81 13.66 7.70 -21.49
CA GLY A 81 14.71 6.83 -22.02
C GLY A 81 16.15 7.09 -21.52
N ILE A 82 16.37 8.13 -20.69
CA ILE A 82 17.66 8.39 -20.06
C ILE A 82 17.72 7.65 -18.72
N TYR A 83 18.75 6.82 -18.52
CA TYR A 83 19.00 6.18 -17.23
C TYR A 83 19.54 7.19 -16.23
N LEU A 84 18.83 7.39 -15.12
CA LEU A 84 19.21 8.34 -14.07
C LEU A 84 20.00 7.67 -12.93
N GLY A 85 20.11 6.32 -12.93
CA GLY A 85 20.76 5.59 -11.85
C GLY A 85 20.11 5.85 -10.50
N SER A 86 20.93 5.93 -9.45
CA SER A 86 20.49 6.24 -8.08
C SER A 86 20.47 7.76 -7.78
N GLN A 87 20.51 8.61 -8.80
CA GLN A 87 20.65 10.06 -8.61
C GLN A 87 19.34 10.72 -8.13
N GLU A 88 18.20 10.09 -8.39
CA GLU A 88 16.89 10.58 -7.97
C GLU A 88 16.58 10.24 -6.52
N LEU A 89 15.86 11.14 -5.86
CA LEU A 89 15.45 10.94 -4.47
C LEU A 89 14.35 9.87 -4.37
N TRP A 90 14.40 9.08 -3.30
CA TRP A 90 13.28 8.23 -2.94
C TRP A 90 12.11 9.09 -2.49
N VAL A 91 10.97 8.93 -3.13
CA VAL A 91 9.68 9.49 -2.71
C VAL A 91 9.01 8.48 -1.80
N GLU A 92 8.77 8.86 -0.55
CA GLU A 92 8.11 8.02 0.44
C GLU A 92 6.59 8.24 0.42
N TYR A 93 5.85 7.15 0.60
CA TYR A 93 4.39 7.16 0.70
C TYR A 93 4.00 6.75 2.12
N PRO A 94 3.31 7.62 2.88
CA PRO A 94 2.95 7.32 4.25
C PRO A 94 1.94 6.17 4.32
N ASP A 95 2.15 5.29 5.29
CA ASP A 95 1.25 4.18 5.58
C ASP A 95 -0.15 4.69 5.96
N PRO A 96 -1.24 4.03 5.51
CA PRO A 96 -2.58 4.41 5.94
C PRO A 96 -2.77 4.14 7.43
N ALA A 97 -3.55 5.00 8.09
CA ALA A 97 -3.88 4.86 9.51
C ALA A 97 -4.46 3.46 9.82
N PRO A 98 -4.12 2.86 10.96
CA PRO A 98 -4.68 1.57 11.33
C PRO A 98 -6.21 1.65 11.45
N PRO A 99 -6.95 0.61 11.01
CA PRO A 99 -8.40 0.61 11.15
C PRO A 99 -8.76 0.70 12.63
N VAL A 100 -9.59 1.68 12.98
CA VAL A 100 -10.10 1.86 14.34
C VAL A 100 -10.88 0.59 14.68
N LYS A 101 -10.36 -0.25 15.60
CA LYS A 101 -11.09 -1.43 16.06
C LYS A 101 -12.38 -0.91 16.70
N PRO A 102 -13.58 -1.28 16.21
CA PRO A 102 -14.79 -0.95 16.92
C PRO A 102 -14.72 -1.65 18.28
N GLU A 103 -14.61 -0.85 19.33
CA GLU A 103 -14.68 -1.30 20.71
C GLU A 103 -15.98 -2.08 20.93
N GLY A 104 -15.82 -3.40 21.03
CA GLY A 104 -16.90 -4.37 20.98
C GLY A 104 -17.93 -4.15 22.09
N LEU A 105 -19.19 -4.17 21.69
CA LEU A 105 -20.39 -4.26 22.53
C LEU A 105 -20.31 -5.31 23.66
N LEU A 106 -19.43 -6.30 23.52
CA LEU A 106 -19.22 -7.40 24.48
C LEU A 106 -18.61 -6.97 25.82
N SER A 107 -17.84 -5.87 25.87
CA SER A 107 -17.26 -5.38 27.12
C SER A 107 -18.29 -4.82 28.11
N LYS A 108 -19.50 -4.47 27.64
CA LYS A 108 -20.58 -3.94 28.50
C LYS A 108 -21.39 -5.02 29.21
N ILE A 109 -21.35 -6.27 28.75
CA ILE A 109 -22.19 -7.36 29.30
C ILE A 109 -21.48 -8.07 30.47
N ALA A 110 -20.14 -8.05 30.51
CA ALA A 110 -19.36 -8.70 31.57
C ALA A 110 -19.48 -8.01 32.95
N GLY A 111 -19.97 -6.77 33.01
CA GLY A 111 -20.15 -6.04 34.27
C GLY A 111 -21.37 -6.46 35.11
N TRP A 112 -22.31 -7.23 34.52
CA TRP A 112 -23.60 -7.52 35.17
C TRP A 112 -23.59 -8.77 36.06
N PHE A 113 -22.60 -9.66 35.92
CA PHE A 113 -22.52 -10.92 36.67
C PHE A 113 -21.51 -10.86 37.83
N ARG A 114 -21.58 -9.83 38.66
CA ARG A 114 -20.94 -9.87 39.99
C ARG A 114 -21.91 -10.50 41.00
N PRO A 115 -21.63 -11.72 41.52
CA PRO A 115 -22.42 -12.25 42.62
C PRO A 115 -22.23 -11.39 43.86
N ARG A 116 -23.34 -10.88 44.40
CA ARG A 116 -23.39 -10.18 45.69
C ARG A 116 -23.17 -11.21 46.79
N THR A 117 -21.96 -11.26 47.35
CA THR A 117 -21.68 -12.03 48.56
C THR A 117 -22.49 -11.43 49.71
N GLN A 118 -23.61 -12.06 50.05
CA GLN A 118 -24.38 -11.78 51.25
C GLN A 118 -23.74 -12.58 52.39
N SER A 119 -22.95 -11.92 53.25
CA SER A 119 -22.54 -12.49 54.52
C SER A 119 -23.70 -12.37 55.50
N ASN A 120 -24.43 -13.48 55.70
CA ASN A 120 -25.32 -13.67 56.84
C ASN A 120 -24.50 -14.16 58.06
N THR A 121 -24.75 -13.53 59.20
CA THR A 121 -24.35 -13.85 60.61
C THR A 121 -24.77 -15.29 61.01
N PRO A 122 -24.24 -15.93 62.08
CA PRO A 122 -24.43 -15.58 63.52
C PRO A 122 -23.14 -15.82 64.36
N SER A 123 -22.99 -15.57 65.67
CA SER A 123 -23.86 -15.52 66.85
C SER A 123 -23.16 -14.72 67.95
#